data_AF-A0A4P5V773-F1
#
_entry.id   AF-A0A4P5V773-F1
#
_cell.length_a   1.000
_cell.length_b   1.000
_cell.length_c   1.000
_cell.angle_alpha   90.00
_cell.angle_beta   90.00
_cell.angle_gamma   90.00
#
_symmetry.space_group_name_H-M   'P 1'
#
loop_
_entity.id
_entity.type
_entity.pdbx_description
1 polymer ?
#
loop_
_entity_poly.entity_id
_entity_poly.type
_entity_poly.pdbx_seq_one_letter_code
_entity_poly.pdbx_strand_id
1 'polypeptide(L)'
;MTRQAVTDGKIPVGQTLVANLDQIVVVASAAHPLPRWGFVDRLLASCAASGFEARVCLNKVDFGIDADMVTELGWYARAGYGVHLTSATTMEGIDELRDAVAGRTTAFTGPSGVGKSTLLNAIEPGLALKVGEISRSTNKGKHTTRFAQLFPLENGGFLADTPGLRQLALWDVSDSDIDQLFPEFAAFIGKCRYGNCSHVTDDGCAIRTAVELGDLSQRRYFSYVKLFTDG
;
A
#
# COMPACT_ATOMS: atom_id res chain seq x y z
N MET A 1 -13.90 10.78 0.19
CA MET A 1 -13.95 9.99 -1.04
C MET A 1 -15.31 9.33 -1.16
N THR A 2 -16.00 9.54 -2.28
CA THR A 2 -17.45 9.37 -2.42
C THR A 2 -17.71 8.23 -3.39
N ARG A 3 -18.45 7.20 -2.97
CA ARG A 3 -18.68 5.98 -3.74
C ARG A 3 -19.86 6.16 -4.68
N GLN A 4 -19.73 5.88 -5.97
CA GLN A 4 -20.86 5.74 -6.90
C GLN A 4 -21.41 4.30 -6.85
N ALA A 5 -22.70 4.16 -6.56
CA ALA A 5 -23.45 2.93 -6.76
C ALA A 5 -24.56 3.23 -7.78
N VAL A 6 -24.58 2.51 -8.89
CA VAL A 6 -25.71 2.55 -9.83
C VAL A 6 -26.82 1.70 -9.23
N THR A 7 -27.78 2.38 -8.59
CA THR A 7 -29.13 1.86 -8.33
C THR A 7 -30.10 3.03 -8.34
N ASP A 8 -31.07 2.97 -9.25
CA ASP A 8 -32.35 3.69 -9.22
C ASP A 8 -32.36 5.08 -8.58
N GLY A 9 -31.95 6.10 -9.36
CA GLY A 9 -32.39 7.49 -9.17
C GLY A 9 -32.01 8.18 -7.85
N LYS A 10 -31.11 7.63 -7.04
CA LYS A 10 -30.59 8.30 -5.83
C LYS A 10 -29.10 8.58 -5.97
N ILE A 11 -28.75 9.86 -5.79
CA ILE A 11 -27.38 10.36 -5.76
C ILE A 11 -26.59 9.53 -4.72
N PRO A 12 -25.49 8.87 -5.11
CA PRO A 12 -24.69 8.08 -4.19
C PRO A 12 -24.06 8.97 -3.12
N VAL A 13 -24.35 8.66 -1.85
CA VAL A 13 -23.79 9.36 -0.70
C VAL A 13 -22.47 8.69 -0.31
N GLY A 14 -21.37 9.43 -0.40
CA GLY A 14 -20.05 8.97 0.01
C GLY A 14 -20.00 8.66 1.49
N GLN A 15 -19.47 7.49 1.84
CA GLN A 15 -19.23 7.14 3.23
C GLN A 15 -17.79 7.48 3.60
N THR A 16 -17.61 8.50 4.46
CA THR A 16 -16.31 8.81 5.07
C THR A 16 -15.96 7.71 6.05
N LEU A 17 -14.92 6.93 5.74
CA LEU A 17 -14.49 5.80 6.58
C LEU A 17 -13.51 6.26 7.67
N VAL A 18 -12.57 7.15 7.34
CA VAL A 18 -11.71 7.90 8.29
C VAL A 18 -11.46 9.28 7.70
N ALA A 19 -11.53 10.33 8.52
CA ALA A 19 -11.02 11.65 8.19
C ALA A 19 -9.60 11.80 8.77
N ASN A 20 -8.72 12.55 8.08
CA ASN A 20 -7.35 12.86 8.52
C ASN A 20 -6.40 11.65 8.61
N LEU A 21 -6.43 10.75 7.62
CA LEU A 21 -5.40 9.72 7.48
C LEU A 21 -4.16 10.34 6.80
N ASP A 22 -3.01 10.28 7.45
CA ASP A 22 -1.77 10.90 6.93
C ASP A 22 -0.99 9.91 6.05
N GLN A 23 -0.95 8.65 6.45
CA GLN A 23 -0.14 7.63 5.78
C GLN A 23 -0.70 6.21 5.88
N ILE A 24 -0.26 5.35 4.96
CA ILE A 24 -0.61 3.94 4.89
C ILE A 24 0.66 3.10 4.89
N VAL A 25 0.75 2.13 5.79
CA VAL A 25 1.79 1.09 5.78
C VAL A 25 1.24 -0.16 5.10
N VAL A 26 1.81 -0.50 3.94
CA VAL A 26 1.52 -1.73 3.21
C VAL A 26 2.41 -2.85 3.74
N VAL A 27 1.80 -3.78 4.47
CA VAL A 27 2.48 -4.89 5.14
C VAL A 27 2.53 -6.14 4.27
N ALA A 28 3.74 -6.57 3.95
CA ALA A 28 4.10 -7.86 3.40
C ALA A 28 4.78 -8.74 4.46
N SER A 29 5.10 -9.99 4.14
CA SER A 29 5.67 -10.95 5.08
C SER A 29 6.80 -11.74 4.43
N ALA A 30 7.96 -11.83 5.09
CA ALA A 30 9.11 -12.64 4.66
C ALA A 30 8.82 -14.16 4.79
N ALA A 31 7.84 -14.53 5.63
CA ALA A 31 7.34 -15.89 5.76
C ALA A 31 5.88 -16.01 5.29
N HIS A 32 5.28 -17.19 5.39
CA HIS A 32 3.93 -17.43 4.89
C HIS A 32 2.85 -16.47 5.47
N PRO A 33 1.98 -15.89 4.62
CA PRO A 33 2.03 -15.93 3.15
C PRO A 33 3.14 -15.03 2.60
N LEU A 34 3.90 -15.55 1.62
CA LEU A 34 4.94 -14.77 0.93
C LEU A 34 4.33 -13.58 0.17
N PRO A 35 5.12 -12.52 -0.09
CA PRO A 35 4.61 -11.31 -0.72
C PRO A 35 4.12 -11.61 -2.14
N ARG A 36 2.92 -11.14 -2.45
CA ARG A 36 2.44 -11.04 -3.84
C ARG A 36 2.71 -9.62 -4.30
N TRP A 37 3.89 -9.38 -4.88
CA TRP A 37 4.36 -8.01 -5.14
C TRP A 37 3.43 -7.17 -6.04
N GLY A 38 2.77 -7.76 -7.04
CA GLY A 38 1.76 -7.04 -7.83
C GLY A 38 0.54 -6.57 -7.01
N PHE A 39 0.21 -7.26 -5.91
CA PHE A 39 -0.81 -6.78 -4.96
C PHE A 39 -0.30 -5.62 -4.10
N VAL A 40 0.98 -5.65 -3.72
CA VAL A 40 1.65 -4.53 -3.02
C VAL A 40 1.64 -3.29 -3.91
N ASP A 41 2.07 -3.42 -5.17
CA ASP A 41 2.07 -2.33 -6.14
C ASP A 41 0.69 -1.72 -6.35
N ARG A 42 -0.34 -2.58 -6.49
CA ARG A 42 -1.72 -2.11 -6.62
C ARG A 42 -2.12 -1.27 -5.41
N LEU A 43 -1.81 -1.71 -4.19
CA LEU A 43 -2.09 -0.93 -2.98
C LEU A 43 -1.32 0.39 -2.94
N LEU A 44 -0.06 0.41 -3.36
CA LEU A 44 0.75 1.64 -3.42
C LEU A 44 0.19 2.63 -4.44
N ALA A 45 -0.19 2.17 -5.63
CA ALA A 45 -0.84 2.98 -6.65
C ALA A 45 -2.17 3.57 -6.14
N SER A 46 -2.95 2.79 -5.40
CA SER A 46 -4.18 3.28 -4.75
C SER A 46 -3.91 4.35 -3.70
N CYS A 47 -2.81 4.24 -2.95
CA CYS A 47 -2.41 5.27 -1.98
C CYS A 47 -2.05 6.56 -2.70
N ALA A 48 -1.28 6.47 -3.79
CA ALA A 48 -0.91 7.61 -4.62
C ALA A 48 -2.16 8.30 -5.22
N ALA A 49 -3.08 7.52 -5.80
CA ALA A 49 -4.34 8.04 -6.34
C ALA A 49 -5.21 8.73 -5.27
N SER A 50 -5.05 8.31 -4.01
CA SER A 50 -5.77 8.88 -2.87
C SER A 50 -5.04 10.03 -2.17
N GLY A 51 -3.85 10.38 -2.61
CA GLY A 51 -3.01 11.41 -1.99
C GLY A 51 -2.43 11.00 -0.62
N PHE A 52 -2.40 9.71 -0.28
CA PHE A 52 -1.82 9.23 0.97
C PHE A 52 -0.34 8.87 0.79
N GLU A 53 0.50 9.27 1.76
CA GLU A 53 1.88 8.78 1.83
C GLU A 53 1.87 7.27 2.08
N ALA A 54 2.63 6.52 1.30
CA ALA A 54 2.70 5.06 1.43
C ALA A 54 4.08 4.61 1.90
N ARG A 55 4.09 3.61 2.78
CA ARG A 55 5.29 2.91 3.24
C ARG A 55 5.16 1.41 2.99
N VAL A 56 6.28 0.73 2.80
CA VAL A 56 6.34 -0.73 2.66
C VAL A 56 6.96 -1.31 3.92
N CYS A 57 6.30 -2.29 4.54
CA CYS A 57 6.84 -3.01 5.69
C CYS A 57 6.90 -4.52 5.37
N LEU A 58 8.10 -5.10 5.34
CA LEU A 58 8.28 -6.54 5.26
C LEU A 58 8.42 -7.07 6.69
N ASN A 59 7.37 -7.71 7.19
CA ASN A 59 7.36 -8.30 8.53
C ASN A 59 7.86 -9.75 8.52
N LYS A 60 8.12 -10.32 9.69
CA LYS A 60 8.59 -11.69 9.90
C LYS A 60 9.99 -11.96 9.30
N VAL A 61 10.88 -10.97 9.35
CA VAL A 61 12.24 -11.09 8.82
C VAL A 61 13.11 -12.09 9.61
N ASP A 62 12.67 -12.48 10.81
CA ASP A 62 13.25 -13.56 11.61
C ASP A 62 13.26 -14.93 10.90
N PHE A 63 12.45 -15.10 9.85
CA PHE A 63 12.46 -16.30 9.00
C PHE A 63 13.47 -16.22 7.84
N GLY A 64 14.21 -15.12 7.71
CA GLY A 64 15.13 -14.85 6.61
C GLY A 64 14.48 -14.14 5.43
N ILE A 65 15.32 -13.44 4.67
CA ILE A 65 14.95 -12.69 3.47
C ILE A 65 15.86 -13.18 2.33
N ASP A 66 15.27 -13.58 1.21
CA ASP A 66 16.04 -13.99 0.03
C ASP A 66 16.48 -12.79 -0.83
N ALA A 67 17.37 -13.05 -1.79
CA ALA A 67 17.94 -12.02 -2.65
C ALA A 67 16.86 -11.31 -3.52
N ASP A 68 15.80 -12.02 -3.89
CA ASP A 68 14.71 -11.46 -4.69
C ASP A 68 13.92 -10.45 -3.86
N MET A 69 13.59 -10.78 -2.62
CA MET A 69 12.93 -9.85 -1.69
C MET A 69 13.80 -8.62 -1.41
N VAL A 70 15.10 -8.79 -1.17
CA VAL A 70 16.02 -7.66 -0.99
C VAL A 70 16.03 -6.75 -2.22
N THR A 71 16.08 -7.35 -3.41
CA THR A 71 16.03 -6.61 -4.68
C THR A 71 14.74 -5.82 -4.82
N GLU A 72 13.60 -6.43 -4.51
CA GLU A 72 12.30 -5.76 -4.58
C GLU A 72 12.15 -4.61 -3.59
N LEU A 73 12.61 -4.80 -2.36
CA LEU A 73 12.66 -3.74 -1.36
C LEU A 73 13.56 -2.58 -1.80
N GLY A 74 14.70 -2.89 -2.43
CA GLY A 74 15.58 -1.89 -3.02
C GLY A 74 14.88 -1.05 -4.09
N TRP A 75 14.03 -1.66 -4.91
CA TRP A 75 13.23 -0.92 -5.91
C TRP A 75 12.20 0.00 -5.27
N TYR A 76 11.50 -0.43 -4.22
CA TYR A 76 10.58 0.46 -3.48
C TYR A 76 11.33 1.63 -2.83
N ALA A 77 12.49 1.38 -2.24
CA ALA A 77 13.32 2.44 -1.65
C ALA A 77 13.79 3.44 -2.73
N ARG A 78 14.26 2.96 -3.89
CA ARG A 78 14.65 3.82 -5.03
C ARG A 78 13.47 4.62 -5.60
N ALA A 79 12.25 4.09 -5.54
CA ALA A 79 11.04 4.81 -5.89
C ALA A 79 10.62 5.86 -4.85
N GLY A 80 11.30 5.93 -3.70
CA GLY A 80 11.06 6.94 -2.65
C GLY A 80 10.10 6.49 -1.55
N TYR A 81 9.68 5.22 -1.51
CA TYR A 81 8.88 4.71 -0.40
C TYR A 81 9.75 4.48 0.84
N GLY A 82 9.21 4.78 2.02
CA GLY A 82 9.80 4.33 3.28
C GLY A 82 9.70 2.81 3.41
N VAL A 83 10.82 2.11 3.51
CA VAL A 83 10.90 0.65 3.61
C VAL A 83 11.32 0.22 5.01
N HIS A 84 10.56 -0.69 5.62
CA HIS A 84 10.76 -1.17 7.00
C HIS A 84 10.90 -2.68 7.01
N LEU A 85 11.99 -3.18 7.56
CA LEU A 85 12.20 -4.60 7.82
C LEU A 85 11.87 -4.86 9.28
N THR A 86 10.91 -5.74 9.57
CA THR A 86 10.47 -5.93 10.96
C THR A 86 10.30 -7.40 11.33
N SER A 87 10.51 -7.70 12.60
CA SER A 87 9.96 -8.88 13.24
C SER A 87 9.24 -8.49 14.52
N ALA A 88 7.92 -8.62 14.49
CA ALA A 88 7.11 -8.42 15.68
C ALA A 88 7.37 -9.49 16.78
N THR A 89 8.07 -10.58 16.45
CA THR A 89 8.42 -11.64 17.40
C THR A 89 9.73 -11.33 18.12
N THR A 90 10.76 -10.88 17.39
CA THR A 90 12.09 -10.58 17.94
C THR A 90 12.27 -9.11 18.30
N MET A 91 11.27 -8.27 18.02
CA MET A 91 11.28 -6.81 18.14
C MET A 91 12.25 -6.10 17.18
N GLU A 92 12.83 -6.81 16.21
CA GLU A 92 13.67 -6.22 15.17
C GLU A 92 12.89 -5.20 14.33
N GLY A 93 13.48 -4.02 14.13
CA GLY A 93 12.92 -2.93 13.31
C GLY A 93 11.62 -2.29 13.84
N ILE A 94 11.13 -2.71 15.01
CA ILE A 94 9.89 -2.17 15.58
C ILE A 94 10.06 -0.73 16.03
N ASP A 95 11.20 -0.38 16.61
CA ASP A 95 11.47 0.99 17.05
C ASP A 95 11.51 1.96 15.86
N GLU A 96 12.19 1.59 14.76
CA GLU A 96 12.24 2.38 13.52
C GLU A 96 10.85 2.58 12.91
N LEU A 97 10.04 1.52 12.87
CA LEU A 97 8.66 1.61 12.39
C LEU A 97 7.79 2.47 13.32
N ARG A 98 7.97 2.36 14.64
CA ARG A 98 7.26 3.15 15.65
C ARG A 98 7.57 4.65 15.49
N ASP A 99 8.82 5.00 15.24
CA ASP A 99 9.24 6.38 14.98
C ASP A 99 8.67 6.90 13.65
N ALA A 100 8.63 6.05 12.62
CA ALA A 100 8.05 6.40 11.33
C ALA A 100 6.53 6.68 11.36
N VAL A 101 5.82 6.17 12.38
CA VAL A 101 4.38 6.40 12.57
C VAL A 101 4.04 7.41 13.66
N ALA A 102 5.04 7.86 14.42
CA ALA A 102 4.89 8.84 15.48
C ALA A 102 4.25 10.14 14.98
N GLY A 103 3.31 10.69 15.76
CA GLY A 103 2.64 11.95 15.47
C GLY A 103 1.70 11.94 14.26
N ARG A 104 1.50 10.78 13.61
CA ARG A 104 0.71 10.64 12.38
C ARG A 104 -0.47 9.69 12.58
N THR A 105 -1.55 9.93 11.85
CA THR A 105 -2.65 8.97 11.72
C THR A 105 -2.29 7.97 10.64
N THR A 106 -2.03 6.73 11.03
CA THR A 106 -1.48 5.67 10.17
C THR A 106 -2.41 4.47 10.07
N ALA A 107 -2.73 4.04 8.85
CA ALA A 107 -3.46 2.80 8.61
C ALA A 107 -2.51 1.69 8.16
N PHE A 108 -2.79 0.45 8.55
CA PHE A 108 -2.03 -0.73 8.14
C PHE A 108 -2.87 -1.61 7.21
N THR A 109 -2.37 -1.87 6.02
CA THR A 109 -3.04 -2.73 5.03
C THR A 109 -2.16 -3.87 4.57
N GLY A 110 -2.75 -4.89 3.96
CA GLY A 110 -2.04 -6.08 3.48
C GLY A 110 -2.83 -7.36 3.69
N PRO A 111 -2.39 -8.49 3.12
CA PRO A 111 -3.10 -9.78 3.20
C PRO A 111 -3.34 -10.27 4.64
N SER A 112 -4.28 -11.20 4.82
CA SER A 112 -4.41 -11.90 6.09
C SER A 112 -3.15 -12.73 6.37
N GLY A 113 -2.77 -12.87 7.65
CA GLY A 113 -1.63 -13.71 8.05
C GLY A 113 -0.25 -13.05 7.98
N VAL A 114 -0.09 -11.86 7.39
CA VAL A 114 1.21 -11.14 7.34
C VAL A 114 1.67 -10.58 8.68
N GLY A 115 0.84 -10.65 9.73
CA GLY A 115 1.21 -10.28 11.10
C GLY A 115 0.84 -8.86 11.54
N LYS A 116 -0.05 -8.14 10.83
CA LYS A 116 -0.48 -6.77 11.19
C LYS A 116 -0.88 -6.59 12.65
N SER A 117 -1.76 -7.44 13.20
CA SER A 117 -2.19 -7.32 14.62
C SER A 117 -1.03 -7.48 15.59
N THR A 118 -0.13 -8.44 15.32
CA THR A 118 1.07 -8.64 16.14
C THR A 118 2.01 -7.44 16.03
N LEU A 119 2.17 -6.89 14.82
CA LEU A 119 2.97 -5.70 14.58
C LEU A 119 2.43 -4.47 15.31
N LEU A 120 1.11 -4.25 15.30
CA LEU A 120 0.50 -3.14 16.05
C LEU A 120 0.69 -3.28 17.56
N ASN A 121 0.51 -4.49 18.10
CA ASN A 121 0.80 -4.75 19.52
C ASN A 121 2.29 -4.58 19.86
N ALA A 122 3.20 -4.78 18.91
CA ALA A 122 4.63 -4.55 19.12
C ALA A 122 4.97 -3.04 19.08
N ILE A 123 4.32 -2.28 18.19
CA ILE A 123 4.45 -0.81 18.12
C ILE A 123 3.87 -0.16 19.37
N GLU A 124 2.70 -0.63 19.80
CA GLU A 124 1.94 -0.09 20.94
C GLU A 124 1.49 -1.24 21.85
N PRO A 125 2.30 -1.65 22.84
CA PRO A 125 1.98 -2.78 23.73
C PRO A 125 0.65 -2.65 24.47
N GLY A 126 0.16 -1.42 24.70
CA GLY A 126 -1.13 -1.15 25.36
C GLY A 126 -2.38 -1.46 24.54
N LEU A 127 -2.24 -1.76 23.23
CA LEU A 127 -3.37 -1.93 22.31
C LEU A 127 -4.21 -3.18 22.59
N ALA A 128 -3.58 -4.23 23.14
CA ALA A 128 -4.18 -5.52 23.49
C ALA A 128 -5.08 -6.16 22.39
N LEU A 129 -4.76 -5.94 21.10
CA LEU A 129 -5.54 -6.49 20.00
C LEU A 129 -5.41 -8.01 19.97
N LYS A 130 -6.54 -8.72 19.79
CA LYS A 130 -6.48 -10.17 19.59
C LYS A 130 -5.76 -10.46 18.27
N VAL A 131 -4.86 -11.44 18.27
CA VAL A 131 -4.15 -11.85 17.04
C VAL A 131 -5.18 -12.25 15.99
N GLY A 132 -5.13 -11.52 14.87
CA GLY A 132 -6.06 -11.69 13.77
C GLY A 132 -7.39 -10.95 13.93
N GLU A 133 -7.57 -10.04 14.89
CA GLU A 133 -8.76 -9.19 15.00
C GLU A 133 -8.91 -8.27 13.77
N ILE A 134 -7.81 -7.62 13.39
CA ILE A 134 -7.69 -6.84 12.14
C ILE A 134 -7.84 -7.75 10.90
N SER A 135 -7.47 -9.03 11.02
CA SER A 135 -7.59 -10.00 9.93
C SER A 135 -8.86 -10.84 9.96
N ARG A 136 -9.74 -10.68 10.95
CA ARG A 136 -11.04 -11.37 11.12
C ARG A 136 -12.20 -10.40 10.98
N SER A 137 -11.93 -9.09 11.06
CA SER A 137 -12.85 -8.07 10.55
C SER A 137 -13.22 -8.26 9.06
N THR A 138 -12.57 -9.22 8.41
CA THR A 138 -12.43 -9.40 6.97
C THR A 138 -13.27 -10.50 6.35
N ASN A 139 -14.08 -11.27 7.11
CA ASN A 139 -14.65 -12.50 6.54
C ASN A 139 -16.05 -12.93 7.02
N LYS A 140 -16.91 -12.01 7.49
CA LYS A 140 -18.34 -12.33 7.64
C LYS A 140 -19.20 -11.19 7.11
N GLY A 141 -19.86 -11.49 6.00
CA GLY A 141 -20.97 -10.69 5.50
C GLY A 141 -22.13 -10.70 6.50
N LYS A 142 -22.51 -9.50 6.93
CA LYS A 142 -23.88 -9.07 7.24
C LYS A 142 -23.80 -7.60 7.58
N HIS A 143 -24.69 -6.80 7.00
CA HIS A 143 -24.83 -5.37 7.21
C HIS A 143 -24.67 -4.97 8.68
N THR A 144 -23.44 -4.62 9.08
CA THR A 144 -23.15 -4.05 10.39
C THR A 144 -22.12 -2.98 10.15
N THR A 145 -22.54 -1.73 10.28
CA THR A 145 -21.73 -0.52 10.12
C THR A 145 -20.57 -0.56 11.11
N ARG A 146 -19.43 -1.10 10.68
CA ARG A 146 -18.19 -1.07 11.47
C ARG A 146 -17.57 0.29 11.29
N PHE A 147 -17.72 1.14 12.29
CA PHE A 147 -16.99 2.40 12.41
C PHE A 147 -15.49 2.11 12.42
N ALA A 148 -14.70 2.99 11.80
CA ALA A 148 -13.26 2.93 11.93
C ALA A 148 -12.87 3.23 13.38
N GLN A 149 -11.89 2.48 13.88
CA GLN A 149 -11.37 2.67 15.23
C GLN A 149 -10.00 3.33 15.13
N LEU A 150 -9.80 4.40 15.90
CA LEU A 150 -8.50 5.05 16.08
C LEU A 150 -7.95 4.66 17.44
N PHE A 151 -6.70 4.22 17.46
CA PHE A 151 -5.99 3.92 18.69
C PHE A 151 -4.87 4.94 18.87
N PRO A 152 -4.81 5.66 20.01
CA PRO A 152 -3.73 6.61 20.26
C PRO A 152 -2.40 5.86 20.43
N LEU A 153 -1.33 6.49 19.97
CA LEU A 153 0.03 6.03 20.22
C LEU A 153 0.66 6.83 21.37
N GLU A 154 1.50 6.19 22.19
CA GLU A 154 2.22 6.86 23.28
C GLU A 154 3.12 8.01 22.78
N ASN A 155 3.72 7.83 21.60
CA ASN A 155 4.55 8.85 20.94
C ASN A 155 3.74 9.83 20.06
N GLY A 156 2.41 9.86 20.23
CA GLY A 156 1.50 10.75 19.52
C GLY A 156 1.03 10.19 18.16
N GLY A 157 -0.09 10.72 17.66
CA GLY A 157 -0.75 10.19 16.46
C GLY A 157 -1.72 9.05 16.77
N PHE A 158 -2.16 8.36 15.73
CA PHE A 158 -3.19 7.32 15.84
C PHE A 158 -2.93 6.16 14.89
N LEU A 159 -3.21 4.93 15.32
CA LEU A 159 -3.37 3.76 14.46
C LEU A 159 -4.83 3.63 14.04
N ALA A 160 -5.09 3.59 12.74
CA ALA A 160 -6.44 3.43 12.19
C ALA A 160 -6.71 1.97 11.80
N ASP A 161 -7.65 1.31 12.50
CA ASP A 161 -8.25 0.06 12.03
C ASP A 161 -9.48 0.38 11.18
N THR A 162 -9.32 0.22 9.87
CA THR A 162 -10.33 0.51 8.87
C THR A 162 -10.69 -0.76 8.11
N PRO A 163 -11.79 -1.43 8.49
CA PRO A 163 -12.34 -2.54 7.69
C PRO A 163 -12.56 -2.15 6.22
N GLY A 164 -12.81 -0.86 5.96
CA GLY A 164 -13.13 -0.30 4.64
C GLY A 164 -11.95 0.08 3.74
N LEU A 165 -10.69 0.15 4.22
CA LEU A 165 -9.56 0.50 3.35
C LEU A 165 -9.36 -0.54 2.22
N ARG A 166 -9.74 -1.80 2.48
CA ARG A 166 -9.73 -2.89 1.50
C ARG A 166 -10.69 -2.68 0.34
N GLN A 167 -11.79 -1.97 0.55
CA GLN A 167 -12.81 -1.70 -0.46
C GLN A 167 -12.67 -0.32 -1.09
N LEU A 168 -11.91 0.61 -0.50
CA LEU A 168 -11.71 1.95 -1.04
C LEU A 168 -10.54 2.03 -2.03
N ALA A 169 -9.48 1.24 -1.81
CA ALA A 169 -8.27 1.33 -2.63
C ALA A 169 -8.46 0.81 -4.07
N LEU A 170 -9.49 0.02 -4.35
CA LEU A 170 -9.53 -0.80 -5.58
C LEU A 170 -10.29 -0.19 -6.77
N TRP A 171 -10.90 1.01 -6.69
CA TRP A 171 -12.01 1.33 -7.60
C TRP A 171 -12.03 2.68 -8.30
N ASP A 172 -11.06 3.58 -8.12
CA ASP A 172 -11.02 4.85 -8.88
C ASP A 172 -9.58 5.23 -9.24
N VAL A 173 -8.93 4.36 -10.00
CA VAL A 173 -7.75 4.74 -10.78
C VAL A 173 -8.27 4.98 -12.19
N SER A 174 -8.67 6.22 -12.50
CA SER A 174 -9.15 6.54 -13.86
C SER A 174 -7.98 6.61 -14.84
N ASP A 175 -8.25 6.20 -16.08
CA ASP A 175 -7.26 5.85 -17.12
C ASP A 175 -6.28 6.96 -17.56
N SER A 176 -6.45 8.21 -17.15
CA SER A 176 -5.64 9.33 -17.66
C SER A 176 -4.29 9.55 -16.99
N ASP A 177 -4.02 8.99 -15.81
CA ASP A 177 -2.84 9.35 -15.02
C ASP A 177 -2.21 8.16 -14.27
N ILE A 178 -2.39 6.94 -14.77
CA ILE A 178 -1.88 5.71 -14.13
C ILE A 178 -0.35 5.73 -14.00
N ASP A 179 0.33 6.33 -14.97
CA ASP A 179 1.79 6.52 -14.97
C ASP A 179 2.26 7.39 -13.80
N GLN A 180 1.46 8.38 -13.39
CA GLN A 180 1.75 9.24 -12.23
C GLN A 180 1.60 8.51 -10.88
N LEU A 181 0.97 7.34 -10.86
CA LEU A 181 0.83 6.52 -9.65
C LEU A 181 2.11 5.73 -9.30
N PHE A 182 3.10 5.76 -10.20
CA PHE A 182 4.42 5.16 -10.03
C PHE A 182 5.45 6.28 -9.89
N PRO A 183 5.84 6.68 -8.65
CA PRO A 183 6.70 7.83 -8.42
C PRO A 183 8.02 7.78 -9.19
N GLU A 184 8.57 6.58 -9.38
CA GLU A 184 9.81 6.36 -10.13
C GLU A 184 9.70 6.74 -11.62
N PHE A 185 8.50 6.86 -12.18
CA PHE A 185 8.29 7.27 -13.58
C PHE A 185 8.39 8.78 -13.78
N ALA A 186 8.23 9.58 -12.72
CA ALA A 186 8.21 11.04 -12.82
C ALA A 186 9.42 11.62 -13.55
N ALA A 187 10.60 11.01 -13.41
CA ALA A 187 11.82 11.44 -14.10
C ALA A 187 11.81 11.17 -15.62
N PHE A 188 10.88 10.38 -16.14
CA PHE A 188 10.79 9.94 -17.54
C PHE A 188 9.51 10.44 -18.25
N ILE A 189 8.49 10.86 -17.49
CA ILE A 189 7.28 11.47 -18.04
C ILE A 189 7.66 12.70 -18.88
N GLY A 190 7.02 12.84 -20.05
CA GLY A 190 7.31 13.91 -21.02
C GLY A 190 8.61 13.76 -21.83
N LYS A 191 9.40 12.70 -21.60
CA LYS A 191 10.64 12.41 -22.37
C LYS A 191 10.44 11.39 -23.49
N CYS A 192 9.20 10.91 -23.68
CA CYS A 192 8.88 10.00 -24.78
C CYS A 192 8.87 10.75 -26.13
N ARG A 193 9.03 10.00 -27.22
CA ARG A 193 8.92 10.55 -28.58
C ARG A 193 7.56 11.22 -28.84
N TYR A 194 6.48 10.66 -28.28
CA TYR A 194 5.12 11.16 -28.42
C TYR A 194 4.58 11.62 -27.06
N GLY A 195 3.81 12.71 -27.05
CA GLY A 195 3.28 13.32 -25.82
C GLY A 195 2.13 12.54 -25.16
N ASN A 196 1.46 11.67 -25.91
CA ASN A 196 0.36 10.80 -25.44
C ASN A 196 0.79 9.32 -25.35
N CYS A 197 2.06 9.08 -25.03
CA CYS A 197 2.63 7.74 -24.93
C CYS A 197 1.90 6.93 -23.84
N SER A 198 1.36 5.76 -24.20
CA SER A 198 0.78 4.81 -23.23
C SER A 198 1.83 4.05 -22.44
N HIS A 199 3.10 4.19 -22.82
CA HIS A 199 4.23 3.45 -22.28
C HIS A 199 4.18 1.93 -22.44
N VAL A 200 3.16 1.35 -23.09
CA VAL A 200 3.00 -0.10 -23.26
C VAL A 200 3.60 -0.59 -24.57
N THR A 201 3.12 -0.08 -25.70
CA THR A 201 3.52 -0.53 -27.05
C THR A 201 4.19 0.54 -27.89
N ASP A 202 4.22 1.80 -27.41
CA ASP A 202 4.71 2.93 -28.18
C ASP A 202 6.22 2.89 -28.47
N ASP A 203 6.58 3.30 -29.68
CA ASP A 203 7.97 3.47 -30.11
C ASP A 203 8.60 4.73 -29.49
N GLY A 204 9.87 4.63 -29.07
CA GLY A 204 10.59 5.75 -28.46
C GLY A 204 10.04 6.13 -27.07
N CYS A 205 9.52 5.15 -26.33
CA CYS A 205 9.06 5.33 -24.95
C CYS A 205 10.26 5.38 -23.98
N ALA A 206 10.44 6.51 -23.30
CA ALA A 206 11.53 6.70 -22.34
C ALA A 206 11.43 5.76 -21.12
N ILE A 207 10.22 5.44 -20.66
CA ILE A 207 10.01 4.50 -19.54
C ILE A 207 10.43 3.09 -19.94
N ARG A 208 10.03 2.61 -21.13
CA ARG A 208 10.44 1.29 -21.61
C ARG A 208 11.96 1.20 -21.80
N THR A 209 12.58 2.23 -22.36
CA THR A 209 14.04 2.31 -22.46
C THR A 209 14.72 2.27 -21.09
N ALA A 210 14.20 3.00 -20.10
CA ALA A 210 14.73 2.97 -18.73
C ALA A 210 14.58 1.58 -18.07
N VAL A 211 13.51 0.84 -18.35
CA VAL A 211 13.36 -0.56 -17.92
C VAL A 211 14.40 -1.45 -18.60
N GLU A 212 14.60 -1.30 -19.91
CA GLU A 212 15.58 -2.08 -20.69
C GLU A 212 17.02 -1.84 -20.23
N LEU A 213 17.35 -0.60 -19.82
CA LEU A 213 18.66 -0.22 -19.29
C LEU A 213 18.87 -0.58 -17.81
N GLY A 214 17.83 -1.05 -17.11
CA GLY A 214 17.90 -1.39 -15.68
C GLY A 214 17.83 -0.19 -14.74
N ASP A 215 17.38 0.98 -15.22
CA ASP A 215 17.11 2.15 -14.40
C ASP A 215 15.77 2.05 -13.65
N LEU A 216 14.82 1.30 -14.23
CA LEU A 216 13.51 1.00 -13.65
C LEU A 216 13.32 -0.51 -13.46
N SER A 217 12.58 -0.90 -12.42
CA SER A 217 12.22 -2.30 -12.19
C SER A 217 11.28 -2.81 -13.28
N GLN A 218 11.68 -3.92 -13.92
CA GLN A 218 10.84 -4.62 -14.89
C GLN A 218 9.51 -5.08 -14.27
N ARG A 219 9.54 -5.56 -13.02
CA ARG A 219 8.33 -6.00 -12.32
C ARG A 219 7.38 -4.84 -12.03
N ARG A 220 7.90 -3.70 -11.55
CA ARG A 220 7.09 -2.50 -11.31
C ARG A 220 6.44 -2.00 -12.61
N TYR A 221 7.21 -1.99 -13.71
CA TYR A 221 6.66 -1.70 -15.03
C TYR A 221 5.56 -2.69 -15.45
N PHE A 222 5.70 -3.99 -15.17
CA PHE A 222 4.62 -4.94 -15.44
C PHE A 222 3.37 -4.70 -14.58
N SER A 223 3.53 -4.26 -13.33
CA SER A 223 2.37 -3.85 -12.53
C SER A 223 1.69 -2.61 -13.10
N TYR A 224 2.46 -1.65 -13.61
CA TYR A 224 1.93 -0.51 -14.35
C TYR A 224 1.10 -0.97 -15.56
N VAL A 225 1.70 -1.79 -16.44
CA VAL A 225 1.01 -2.30 -17.64
C VAL A 225 -0.27 -3.03 -17.24
N LYS A 226 -0.22 -3.85 -16.19
CA LYS A 226 -1.39 -4.58 -15.70
C LYS A 226 -2.49 -3.65 -15.19
N LEU A 227 -2.14 -2.60 -14.44
CA LEU A 227 -3.13 -1.62 -14.00
C LEU A 227 -3.72 -0.85 -15.18
N PHE A 228 -2.88 -0.51 -16.16
CA PHE A 228 -3.31 0.15 -17.40
C PHE A 228 -4.24 -0.72 -18.26
N THR A 229 -4.08 -2.05 -18.27
CA THR A 229 -4.93 -2.95 -19.06
C THR A 229 -6.15 -3.49 -18.31
N ASP A 230 -6.12 -3.51 -16.98
CA ASP A 230 -7.21 -4.01 -16.13
C ASP A 230 -8.24 -2.90 -15.78
N GLY A 231 -7.94 -1.63 -16.06
CA GLY A 231 -8.84 -0.47 -15.92
C GLY A 231 -9.88 -0.43 -17.05
#